data_AF-A0A6V8CIG4-F1
#
_entry.id   AF-A0A6V8CIG4-F1
#
_cell.length_a   1.000
_cell.length_b   1.000
_cell.length_c   1.000
_cell.angle_alpha   90.00
_cell.angle_beta   90.00
_cell.angle_gamma   90.00
#
_symmetry.space_group_name_H-M   'P 1'
#
loop_
_entity.id
_entity.type
_entity.pdbx_description
1 polymer ?
#
loop_
_entity_poly.entity_id
_entity_poly.type
_entity_poly.pdbx_seq_one_letter_code
_entity_poly.pdbx_strand_id
1 'polypeptide(L)' 'LIGDGPSALHQVSMVGNDLALDPGVGSCGKDGQTVPVNVGQPTMRIEKLTVGGTT' A
#
# COMPACT_ATOMS: atom_id res chain seq x y z
N LEU A 1 -7.84 5.97 -3.74
CA LEU A 1 -6.74 5.89 -4.74
C LEU A 1 -7.04 4.70 -5.66
N ILE A 2 -6.70 4.78 -6.94
CA ILE A 2 -6.88 3.64 -7.87
C ILE A 2 -5.73 3.58 -8.87
N GLY A 3 -5.35 2.36 -9.28
CA GLY A 3 -4.30 2.07 -10.26
C GLY A 3 -4.15 0.57 -10.51
N ASP A 4 -3.37 0.21 -11.53
CA ASP A 4 -2.91 -1.16 -11.78
C ASP A 4 -1.68 -1.47 -10.92
N GLY A 5 -1.67 -2.62 -10.23
CA GLY A 5 -0.64 -2.96 -9.24
C GLY A 5 0.77 -2.97 -9.81
N PRO A 6 1.08 -3.81 -10.81
CA PRO A 6 2.39 -3.84 -11.46
C PRO A 6 2.80 -2.48 -12.03
N SER A 7 1.90 -1.78 -12.71
CA SER A 7 2.19 -0.46 -13.27
C SER A 7 2.52 0.57 -12.18
N ALA A 8 1.79 0.56 -11.06
CA ALA A 8 2.02 1.47 -9.93
C ALA A 8 3.36 1.20 -9.24
N LEU A 9 3.78 -0.06 -9.12
CA LEU A 9 5.09 -0.42 -8.58
C LEU A 9 6.24 0.12 -9.44
N HIS A 10 6.06 0.17 -10.77
CA HIS A 10 7.02 0.82 -11.66
C HIS A 10 7.04 2.35 -11.55
N GLN A 11 6.05 2.98 -10.89
CA GLN A 11 6.03 4.44 -10.65
C GLN A 11 6.69 4.85 -9.32
N VAL A 12 7.26 3.90 -8.57
CA VAL A 12 7.99 4.19 -7.33
C VAL A 12 9.35 4.81 -7.68
N SER A 13 9.55 6.08 -7.33
CA SER A 13 10.78 6.82 -7.67
C SER A 13 11.74 7.01 -6.50
N MET A 14 11.23 6.91 -5.26
CA MET A 14 12.03 7.03 -4.04
C MET A 14 11.52 6.08 -2.96
N VAL A 15 12.46 5.55 -2.18
CA VAL A 15 12.22 4.65 -1.04
C VAL A 15 13.05 5.17 0.14
N GLY A 16 12.37 5.40 1.27
CA GLY A 16 12.96 5.86 2.53
C GLY A 16 13.71 4.76 3.28
N ASN A 17 14.42 5.16 4.33
CA ASN A 17 15.21 4.28 5.21
C ASN A 17 14.52 4.01 6.56
N ASP A 18 13.21 4.22 6.63
CA ASP A 18 12.37 4.28 7.82
C ASP A 18 11.30 3.17 7.82
N LEU A 19 11.70 1.93 7.50
CA LEU A 19 10.79 0.78 7.48
C LEU A 19 10.13 0.56 8.84
N ALA A 20 8.80 0.46 8.83
CA ALA A 20 8.00 0.02 9.97
C ALA A 20 6.93 -0.99 9.55
N LEU A 21 6.57 -1.86 10.49
CA LEU A 21 5.38 -2.72 10.39
C LEU A 21 4.21 -2.06 11.11
N ASP A 22 2.98 -2.41 10.72
CA ASP A 22 1.78 -2.01 11.47
C ASP A 22 1.78 -2.61 12.90
N PRO A 23 1.04 -2.03 13.86
CA PRO A 23 1.03 -2.47 15.26
C PRO A 23 0.29 -3.79 15.52
N GLY A 24 -0.01 -4.60 14.48
CA GLY A 24 -0.69 -5.89 14.61
C GLY A 24 -2.21 -5.78 14.57
N VAL A 25 -2.74 -4.86 13.77
CA VAL A 25 -4.19 -4.61 13.65
C VAL A 25 -4.79 -5.15 12.34
N GLY A 26 -3.95 -5.62 11.42
CA GLY A 26 -4.37 -6.08 10.10
C GLY A 26 -5.14 -7.40 10.10
N SER A 27 -6.08 -7.52 9.16
CA SER A 27 -6.79 -8.77 8.85
C SER A 27 -6.94 -8.89 7.33
N CYS A 28 -6.62 -10.08 6.79
CA CYS A 28 -6.79 -10.41 5.38
C CYS A 28 -8.08 -11.20 5.19
N GLY A 29 -8.92 -10.76 4.25
CA GLY A 29 -10.13 -11.46 3.83
C GLY A 29 -9.93 -12.14 2.48
N LYS A 30 -10.21 -13.44 2.38
CA LYS A 30 -10.26 -14.18 1.11
C LYS A 30 -11.27 -15.31 1.16
N ASP A 31 -12.15 -15.39 0.15
CA ASP A 31 -13.16 -16.46 0.02
C ASP A 31 -13.99 -16.67 1.31
N GLY A 32 -14.36 -15.56 1.98
CA GLY A 32 -15.11 -15.57 3.24
C GLY A 32 -14.30 -15.86 4.49
N GLN A 33 -13.01 -16.22 4.38
CA GLN A 33 -12.12 -16.42 5.51
C GLN A 33 -11.47 -15.10 5.93
N THR A 34 -11.29 -14.92 7.24
CA THR A 34 -10.56 -13.77 7.82
C THR A 34 -9.38 -14.28 8.64
N VAL A 35 -8.18 -13.80 8.33
CA VAL A 35 -6.93 -14.22 9.00
C VAL A 35 -6.16 -12.99 9.47
N PRO A 36 -5.68 -12.95 10.73
CA PRO A 36 -4.80 -11.88 11.20
C PRO A 36 -3.50 -11.83 10.36
N VAL A 37 -3.14 -10.66 9.88
CA VAL A 37 -1.91 -10.43 9.10
C VAL A 37 -1.30 -9.08 9.44
N ASN A 38 -0.02 -8.90 9.09
CA ASN A 38 0.67 -7.63 9.20
C ASN A 38 1.10 -7.11 7.81
N VAL A 39 1.27 -5.79 7.70
CA VAL A 39 1.83 -5.10 6.53
C VAL A 39 2.94 -4.15 6.96
N GLY A 40 3.82 -3.78 6.04
CA GLY A 40 4.87 -2.81 6.32
C GLY A 40 5.55 -2.27 5.08
N GLN A 41 6.04 -1.04 5.20
CA GLN A 41 6.77 -0.32 4.16
C GLN A 41 7.57 0.82 4.82
N PRO A 42 8.67 1.27 4.20
CA PRO A 42 9.22 2.59 4.50
C PRO A 42 8.33 3.68 3.88
N THR A 43 8.69 4.94 4.14
CA THR A 43 8.15 6.06 3.33
C THR A 43 8.54 5.84 1.86
N MET A 44 7.62 6.09 0.92
CA MET A 44 7.91 5.93 -0.51
C MET A 44 7.17 6.97 -1.35
N ARG A 45 7.73 7.33 -2.51
CA ARG A 45 7.09 8.23 -3.47
C ARG A 45 6.64 7.48 -4.71
N ILE A 46 5.36 7.62 -5.04
CA ILE A 46 4.76 7.14 -6.29
C ILE A 46 4.47 8.37 -7.15
N GLU A 47 5.11 8.49 -8.31
CA GLU A 47 4.99 9.69 -9.16
C GLU A 47 3.60 9.87 -9.78
N LYS A 48 2.92 8.77 -10.08
CA LYS A 48 1.63 8.78 -10.77
C LYS A 48 0.65 7.80 -10.13
N LEU A 49 -0.38 8.35 -9.52
CA LEU A 49 -1.50 7.60 -8.98
C LEU A 49 -2.77 8.45 -9.01
N THR A 50 -3.91 7.86 -9.37
CA THR A 50 -5.17 8.61 -9.47
C THR A 50 -5.78 8.85 -8.09
N VAL A 51 -6.09 10.12 -7.81
CA VAL A 51 -6.79 10.57 -6.60
C VAL A 51 -8.23 10.94 -6.96
N GLY A 52 -9.20 10.20 -6.41
CA GLY A 52 -10.63 10.45 -6.65
C GLY A 52 -11.20 11.54 -5.74
N GLY A 53 -10.67 12.76 -5.84
CA GLY A 53 -11.16 13.91 -5.06
C GLY A 53 -12.47 14.50 -5.58
N THR A 54 -13.09 15.39 -4.79
CA THR A 54 -14.22 16.24 -5.19
C THR A 54 -13.76 17.69 -5.34
N THR A 55 -14.61 18.53 -5.92
CA THR A 55 -14.45 20.00 -5.91
C THR A 55 -14.98 20.61 -4.62
#